data_AF-A0A1W9RK57-F1
#
_entry.id   AF-A0A1W9RK57-F1
#
_cell.length_a   1.000
_cell.length_b   1.000
_cell.length_c   1.000
_cell.angle_alpha   90.00
_cell.angle_beta   90.00
_cell.angle_gamma   90.00
#
_symmetry.space_group_name_H-M   'P 1'
#
loop_
_entity.id
_entity.type
_entity.pdbx_description
1 polymer ?
#
loop_
_entity_poly.entity_id
_entity_poly.type
_entity_poly.pdbx_seq_one_letter_code
_entity_poly.pdbx_strand_id
1 'polypeptide(L)'
;MKMFKRKVPQKKGIVLIVIVLTVLVTSVYLASFIMRNVYDLKILHRDKNISLAKIVAGAGLERAFLYLDDDFKRSGDWSDGDIAGISVGVPSPCNATQYSFINGTLGKGYYNVTIQYVCDGSTPRKDRLWVYSQGTVGNITPPGLRRLAIAGRFYNVNQTRVYPDLSSAIDSANPGDVLRIAGGDLVENVVINKSLTIELGYDFDLIHRDPEVYKSIIIPQNSSNYTLYITGGNITLGGGVVE
;
A
#
# COMPACT_ATOMS: atom_id res chain seq x y z
N MET A 1 28.43 -75.70 68.84
CA MET A 1 27.76 -74.38 68.93
C MET A 1 27.75 -73.75 67.54
N LYS A 2 26.69 -73.97 66.75
CA LYS A 2 26.58 -73.50 65.34
C LYS A 2 25.79 -72.20 65.32
N MET A 3 26.47 -71.09 65.04
CA MET A 3 25.90 -69.75 64.99
C MET A 3 25.24 -69.52 63.62
N PHE A 4 23.92 -69.56 63.55
CA PHE A 4 23.15 -69.25 62.34
C PHE A 4 23.14 -67.73 62.10
N LYS A 5 24.00 -67.22 61.20
CA LYS A 5 23.88 -65.85 60.67
C LYS A 5 22.68 -65.79 59.73
N ARG A 6 21.58 -65.22 60.21
CA ARG A 6 20.35 -65.00 59.44
C ARG A 6 20.58 -63.88 58.42
N LYS A 7 20.70 -64.21 57.12
CA LYS A 7 20.68 -63.22 56.02
C LYS A 7 19.32 -62.54 55.99
N VAL A 8 19.28 -61.27 56.38
CA VAL A 8 18.07 -60.42 56.25
C VAL A 8 17.80 -60.22 54.75
N PRO A 9 16.57 -60.46 54.24
CA PRO A 9 16.30 -60.39 52.81
C PRO A 9 16.28 -58.92 52.33
N GLN A 10 17.25 -58.53 51.50
CA GLN A 10 17.42 -57.21 50.88
C GLN A 10 16.25 -56.73 49.99
N LYS A 11 15.17 -57.51 49.85
CA LYS A 11 14.06 -57.24 48.91
C LYS A 11 13.35 -55.91 49.16
N LYS A 12 13.26 -55.45 50.41
CA LYS A 12 12.60 -54.17 50.75
C LYS A 12 13.37 -52.94 50.27
N GLY A 13 14.70 -53.02 50.23
CA GLY A 13 15.54 -51.92 49.74
C GLY A 13 15.43 -51.71 48.22
N ILE A 14 15.35 -52.81 47.47
CA ILE A 14 15.21 -52.77 46.00
C ILE A 14 13.86 -52.15 45.59
N VAL A 15 12.76 -52.51 46.27
CA VAL A 15 11.43 -51.94 45.99
C VAL A 15 11.42 -50.43 46.21
N LEU A 16 12.03 -49.96 47.30
CA LEU A 16 12.13 -48.52 47.59
C LEU A 16 12.92 -47.78 46.51
N ILE A 17 14.06 -48.33 46.08
CA ILE A 17 14.89 -47.74 45.02
C ILE A 17 14.10 -47.64 43.72
N VAL A 18 13.38 -48.69 43.32
CA VAL A 18 12.56 -48.68 42.09
C VAL A 18 11.46 -47.62 42.17
N ILE A 19 10.76 -47.50 43.30
CA ILE A 19 9.72 -46.48 43.51
C ILE A 19 10.33 -45.07 43.42
N VAL A 20 11.47 -44.84 44.07
CA VAL A 20 12.14 -43.54 44.00
C VAL A 20 12.55 -43.21 42.56
N LEU A 21 13.06 -44.18 41.83
CA LEU A 21 13.49 -43.99 40.43
C LEU A 21 12.30 -43.70 39.51
N THR A 22 11.18 -44.40 39.67
CA THR A 22 9.97 -44.14 38.86
C THR A 22 9.38 -42.77 39.17
N VAL A 23 9.33 -42.36 40.44
CA VAL A 23 8.90 -41.01 40.83
C VAL A 23 9.82 -39.95 40.25
N LEU A 24 11.14 -40.18 40.27
CA LEU A 24 12.11 -39.21 39.75
C LEU A 24 12.00 -39.07 38.22
N VAL A 25 11.90 -40.19 37.49
CA VAL A 25 11.70 -40.19 36.04
C VAL A 25 10.38 -39.51 35.65
N THR A 26 9.28 -39.82 36.35
CA THR A 26 7.98 -39.18 36.09
C THR A 26 7.99 -37.69 36.42
N SER A 27 8.67 -37.26 37.47
CA SER A 27 8.81 -35.82 37.80
C SER A 27 9.59 -35.04 36.72
N VAL A 28 10.69 -35.61 36.20
CA VAL A 28 11.50 -34.99 35.14
C VAL A 28 10.71 -34.92 33.84
N TYR A 29 9.95 -35.97 33.54
CA TYR A 29 9.07 -35.99 32.38
C TYR A 29 7.98 -34.91 32.49
N LEU A 30 7.32 -34.79 33.64
CA LEU A 30 6.27 -33.80 33.87
C LEU A 30 6.81 -32.36 33.78
N ALA A 31 7.98 -32.09 34.38
CA ALA A 31 8.64 -30.79 34.26
C ALA A 31 8.99 -30.43 32.81
N SER A 32 9.51 -31.41 32.04
CA SER A 32 9.81 -31.23 30.62
C SER A 32 8.55 -30.96 29.79
N PHE A 33 7.46 -31.66 30.08
CA PHE A 33 6.16 -31.44 29.43
C PHE A 33 5.62 -30.04 29.71
N ILE A 34 5.66 -29.58 30.98
CA ILE A 34 5.22 -28.22 31.35
C ILE A 34 6.08 -27.16 30.64
N MET A 35 7.41 -27.32 30.63
CA MET A 35 8.33 -26.40 29.94
C MET A 35 8.02 -26.30 28.44
N ARG A 36 7.74 -27.44 27.78
CA ARG A 36 7.36 -27.46 26.36
C ARG A 36 6.05 -26.72 26.10
N ASN A 37 5.02 -26.97 26.92
CA ASN A 37 3.73 -26.26 26.78
C ASN A 37 3.87 -24.74 26.98
N VAL A 38 4.66 -24.30 27.96
CA VAL A 38 4.92 -22.87 28.19
C VAL A 38 5.66 -22.26 27.00
N TYR A 39 6.61 -22.98 26.41
CA TYR A 39 7.33 -22.54 25.23
C TYR A 39 6.40 -22.40 24.02
N ASP A 40 5.58 -23.43 23.76
CA ASP A 40 4.63 -23.44 22.64
C ASP A 40 3.58 -22.31 22.79
N LEU A 41 3.08 -22.05 24.00
CA LEU A 41 2.16 -20.95 24.28
C LEU A 41 2.80 -19.57 24.00
N LYS A 42 4.09 -19.38 24.34
CA LYS A 42 4.80 -18.12 24.05
C LYS A 42 4.97 -17.91 22.55
N ILE A 43 5.28 -18.96 21.79
CA ILE A 43 5.38 -18.89 20.33
C ILE A 43 4.01 -18.56 19.74
N LEU A 44 2.96 -19.26 20.13
CA LEU A 44 1.61 -19.04 19.62
C LEU A 44 1.13 -17.60 19.91
N HIS A 45 1.45 -17.06 21.09
CA HIS A 45 1.14 -15.67 21.41
C HIS A 45 1.92 -14.68 20.54
N ARG A 46 3.19 -14.95 20.25
CA ARG A 46 4.01 -14.14 19.34
C ARG A 46 3.46 -14.17 17.92
N ASP A 47 3.11 -15.34 17.40
CA ASP A 47 2.57 -15.51 16.04
C ASP A 47 1.21 -14.83 15.88
N LYS A 48 0.37 -14.89 16.92
CA LYS A 48 -0.88 -14.13 16.99
C LYS A 48 -0.61 -12.62 16.89
N ASN A 49 0.34 -12.09 17.66
CA ASN A 49 0.66 -10.65 17.63
C ASN A 49 1.29 -10.22 16.30
N ILE A 50 2.11 -11.06 15.66
CA ILE A 50 2.62 -10.82 14.30
C ILE A 50 1.47 -10.73 13.30
N SER A 51 0.52 -11.68 13.36
CA SER A 51 -0.66 -11.67 12.49
C SER A 51 -1.52 -10.44 12.69
N LEU A 52 -1.76 -10.04 13.95
CA LEU A 52 -2.50 -8.82 14.28
C LEU A 52 -1.78 -7.57 13.77
N ALA A 53 -0.45 -7.49 13.93
CA ALA A 53 0.34 -6.35 13.44
C ALA A 53 0.27 -6.23 11.90
N LYS A 54 0.22 -7.35 11.16
CA LYS A 54 0.00 -7.31 9.70
C LYS A 54 -1.39 -6.80 9.32
N ILE A 55 -2.43 -7.19 10.06
CA ILE A 55 -3.80 -6.68 9.85
C ILE A 55 -3.84 -5.17 10.10
N VAL A 56 -3.20 -4.71 11.18
CA VAL A 56 -3.11 -3.29 11.53
C VAL A 56 -2.36 -2.50 10.44
N ALA A 57 -1.26 -3.05 9.91
CA ALA A 57 -0.56 -2.48 8.75
C ALA A 57 -1.47 -2.42 7.51
N GLY A 58 -2.23 -3.48 7.24
CA GLY A 58 -3.20 -3.53 6.13
C GLY A 58 -4.25 -2.43 6.24
N ALA A 59 -4.83 -2.22 7.42
CA ALA A 59 -5.79 -1.15 7.65
C ALA A 59 -5.19 0.25 7.45
N GLY A 60 -3.94 0.47 7.91
CA GLY A 60 -3.22 1.71 7.63
C GLY A 60 -3.03 1.93 6.13
N LEU A 61 -2.69 0.87 5.38
CA LEU A 61 -2.53 0.93 3.93
C LEU A 61 -3.85 1.27 3.23
N GLU A 62 -4.95 0.60 3.57
CA GLU A 62 -6.24 0.89 2.94
C GLU A 62 -6.71 2.32 3.24
N ARG A 63 -6.53 2.80 4.47
CA ARG A 63 -6.87 4.17 4.81
C ARG A 63 -6.03 5.18 4.03
N ALA A 64 -4.75 4.91 3.82
CA ALA A 64 -3.88 5.76 3.02
C ALA A 64 -4.35 5.84 1.56
N PHE A 65 -4.78 4.72 0.98
CA PHE A 65 -5.31 4.70 -0.38
C PHE A 65 -6.61 5.48 -0.52
N LEU A 66 -7.47 5.53 0.51
CA LEU A 66 -8.65 6.38 0.48
C LEU A 66 -8.28 7.87 0.44
N TYR A 67 -7.29 8.31 1.24
CA TYR A 67 -6.82 9.70 1.18
C TYR A 67 -6.16 10.04 -0.16
N LEU A 68 -5.38 9.11 -0.72
CA LEU A 68 -4.75 9.28 -2.03
C LEU A 68 -5.80 9.41 -3.14
N ASP A 69 -6.81 8.54 -3.13
CA ASP A 69 -7.91 8.60 -4.09
C ASP A 69 -8.69 9.91 -3.98
N ASP A 70 -9.09 10.31 -2.77
CA ASP A 70 -9.80 11.57 -2.52
C ASP A 70 -8.98 12.80 -2.93
N ASP A 71 -7.69 12.82 -2.59
CA ASP A 71 -6.82 13.92 -2.95
C ASP A 71 -6.61 14.01 -4.47
N PHE A 72 -6.33 12.89 -5.14
CA PHE A 72 -6.16 12.90 -6.59
C PHE A 72 -7.44 13.33 -7.31
N LYS A 73 -8.62 12.97 -6.77
CA LYS A 73 -9.91 13.43 -7.27
C LYS A 73 -10.10 14.95 -7.12
N ARG A 74 -9.43 15.56 -6.14
CA ARG A 74 -9.51 17.00 -5.87
C ARG A 74 -8.44 17.81 -6.62
N SER A 75 -7.18 17.38 -6.58
CA SER A 75 -6.02 18.11 -7.11
C SER A 75 -5.55 17.57 -8.47
N GLY A 76 -5.76 16.29 -8.75
CA GLY A 76 -5.15 15.58 -9.89
C GLY A 76 -3.64 15.39 -9.76
N ASP A 77 -3.06 15.64 -8.59
CA ASP A 77 -1.61 15.67 -8.38
C ASP A 77 -1.28 15.33 -6.93
N TRP A 78 -0.54 14.23 -6.70
CA TRP A 78 0.00 13.91 -5.37
C TRP A 78 1.33 14.62 -5.08
N SER A 79 1.97 15.22 -6.09
CA SER A 79 3.30 15.81 -6.01
C SER A 79 3.31 17.29 -5.66
N ASP A 80 2.18 17.86 -5.26
CA ASP A 80 2.07 19.24 -4.79
C ASP A 80 2.53 19.42 -3.33
N GLY A 81 2.78 18.31 -2.62
CA GLY A 81 3.24 18.30 -1.23
C GLY A 81 2.13 18.28 -0.19
N ASP A 82 0.88 18.24 -0.61
CA ASP A 82 -0.31 18.03 0.23
C ASP A 82 -1.03 16.77 -0.25
N ILE A 83 -1.50 15.93 0.66
CA ILE A 83 -2.39 14.82 0.30
C ILE A 83 -3.60 14.87 1.21
N ALA A 84 -4.73 15.31 0.68
CA ALA A 84 -6.00 15.48 1.38
C ALA A 84 -5.88 16.36 2.63
N GLY A 85 -5.15 17.48 2.52
CA GLY A 85 -4.90 18.42 3.63
C GLY A 85 -3.79 17.98 4.58
N ILE A 86 -3.09 16.89 4.28
CA ILE A 86 -1.93 16.43 5.02
C ILE A 86 -0.67 16.85 4.26
N SER A 87 0.05 17.82 4.82
CA SER A 87 1.36 18.22 4.31
C SER A 87 2.36 17.06 4.41
N VAL A 88 2.67 16.44 3.27
CA VAL A 88 3.65 15.35 3.16
C VAL A 88 5.03 15.82 2.67
N GLY A 89 5.13 17.10 2.29
CA GLY A 89 6.35 17.69 1.74
C GLY A 89 6.62 17.23 0.31
N VAL A 90 7.32 18.08 -0.44
CA VAL A 90 7.73 17.80 -1.83
C VAL A 90 9.22 17.46 -1.86
N PRO A 91 9.63 16.34 -2.46
CA PRO A 91 11.03 15.97 -2.54
C PRO A 91 11.76 16.86 -3.55
N SER A 92 12.82 17.54 -3.11
CA SER A 92 13.74 18.27 -4.00
C SER A 92 15.20 18.19 -3.53
N PRO A 93 16.12 17.66 -4.36
CA PRO A 93 15.85 16.80 -5.52
C PRO A 93 15.15 15.51 -5.07
N CYS A 94 14.50 14.81 -6.01
CA CYS A 94 13.78 13.55 -5.80
C CYS A 94 14.69 12.43 -5.26
N ASN A 95 15.05 12.52 -3.98
CA ASN A 95 15.79 11.50 -3.26
C ASN A 95 14.78 10.43 -2.81
N ALA A 96 15.22 9.18 -2.76
CA ALA A 96 14.40 8.02 -2.40
C ALA A 96 14.01 8.01 -0.90
N THR A 97 13.59 9.15 -0.35
CA THR A 97 13.20 9.33 1.04
C THR A 97 11.73 8.97 1.22
N GLN A 98 11.43 8.40 2.38
CA GLN A 98 10.07 8.12 2.80
C GLN A 98 9.58 9.27 3.67
N TYR A 99 8.38 9.76 3.36
CA TYR A 99 7.71 10.85 4.06
C TYR A 99 6.62 10.27 4.96
N SER A 100 6.50 10.77 6.18
CA SER A 100 5.39 10.42 7.05
C SER A 100 4.09 10.93 6.44
N PHE A 101 3.09 10.05 6.34
CA PHE A 101 1.80 10.39 5.76
C PHE A 101 0.71 10.33 6.82
N ILE A 102 0.30 9.12 7.22
CA ILE A 102 -0.72 8.94 8.26
C ILE A 102 -0.26 7.94 9.29
N ASN A 103 -0.71 8.12 10.52
CA ASN A 103 -0.57 7.12 11.56
C ASN A 103 -1.86 7.04 12.39
N GLY A 104 -1.98 5.99 13.18
CA GLY A 104 -3.17 5.80 13.99
C GLY A 104 -3.21 4.45 14.67
N THR A 105 -4.33 4.17 15.32
CA THR A 105 -4.54 2.92 16.05
C THR A 105 -5.68 2.12 15.46
N LEU A 106 -5.57 0.79 15.54
CA LEU A 106 -6.66 -0.14 15.26
C LEU A 106 -6.70 -1.18 16.38
N GLY A 107 -7.69 -1.05 17.27
CA GLY A 107 -7.76 -1.86 18.47
C GLY A 107 -6.54 -1.64 19.37
N LYS A 108 -5.74 -2.69 19.60
CA LYS A 108 -4.50 -2.62 20.41
C LYS A 108 -3.24 -2.39 19.58
N GLY A 109 -3.37 -2.26 18.26
CA GLY A 109 -2.24 -2.04 17.37
C GLY A 109 -2.13 -0.58 16.94
N TYR A 110 -0.94 -0.20 16.53
CA TYR A 110 -0.61 1.09 15.93
C TYR A 110 -0.09 0.87 14.52
N TYR A 111 -0.53 1.67 13.56
CA TYR A 111 0.04 1.70 12.20
C TYR A 111 0.74 3.03 11.95
N ASN A 112 1.81 2.97 11.18
CA ASN A 112 2.50 4.13 10.62
C ASN A 112 2.63 3.95 9.12
N VAL A 113 2.12 4.90 8.35
CA VAL A 113 2.18 4.91 6.90
C VAL A 113 3.15 5.99 6.46
N THR A 114 4.05 5.60 5.58
CA THR A 114 4.95 6.50 4.88
C THR A 114 4.73 6.39 3.38
N ILE A 115 5.06 7.45 2.64
CA ILE A 115 5.00 7.48 1.19
C ILE A 115 6.37 7.80 0.61
N GLN A 116 6.59 7.42 -0.63
CA GLN A 116 7.79 7.78 -1.37
C GLN A 116 7.38 8.06 -2.81
N TYR A 117 7.69 9.27 -3.28
CA TYR A 117 7.41 9.66 -4.65
C TYR A 117 8.19 8.78 -5.64
N VAL A 118 7.51 8.42 -6.73
CA VAL A 118 8.19 7.86 -7.91
C VAL A 118 8.62 9.03 -8.77
N CYS A 119 9.87 9.03 -9.22
CA CYS A 119 10.44 10.18 -9.90
C CYS A 119 10.82 9.85 -11.35
N ASP A 120 10.72 10.84 -12.23
CA ASP A 120 11.36 10.87 -13.54
C ASP A 120 12.53 11.85 -13.48
N GLY A 121 13.77 11.35 -13.51
CA GLY A 121 14.94 12.13 -13.16
C GLY A 121 14.82 12.75 -11.76
N SER A 122 14.81 14.09 -11.68
CA SER A 122 14.66 14.85 -10.44
C SER A 122 13.25 15.34 -10.16
N THR A 123 12.27 14.99 -11.00
CA THR A 123 10.87 15.45 -10.88
C THR A 123 9.97 14.33 -10.35
N PRO A 124 9.21 14.55 -9.26
CA PRO A 124 8.23 13.57 -8.78
C PRO A 124 7.09 13.43 -9.79
N ARG A 125 6.58 12.20 -9.93
CA ARG A 125 5.39 11.92 -10.74
C ARG A 125 4.13 12.26 -9.97
N LYS A 126 3.20 12.92 -10.66
CA LYS A 126 1.93 13.40 -10.11
C LYS A 126 0.96 12.28 -9.70
N ASP A 127 1.09 11.12 -10.34
CA ASP A 127 0.13 10.02 -10.28
C ASP A 127 0.67 8.75 -9.62
N ARG A 128 1.94 8.76 -9.19
CA ARG A 128 2.61 7.54 -8.74
C ARG A 128 3.48 7.78 -7.53
N LEU A 129 3.18 7.00 -6.49
CA LEU A 129 4.01 6.94 -5.29
C LEU A 129 3.96 5.54 -4.68
N TRP A 130 5.03 5.16 -4.00
CA TRP A 130 5.05 3.98 -3.15
C TRP A 130 4.45 4.31 -1.80
N VAL A 131 3.49 3.51 -1.36
CA VAL A 131 2.93 3.58 -0.01
C VAL A 131 3.49 2.42 0.80
N TYR A 132 4.04 2.74 1.97
CA TYR A 132 4.53 1.77 2.94
C TYR A 132 3.66 1.86 4.19
N SER A 133 3.29 0.72 4.76
CA SER A 133 2.55 0.68 6.02
C SER A 133 3.17 -0.32 6.97
N GLN A 134 3.53 0.13 8.17
CA GLN A 134 4.08 -0.70 9.22
C GLN A 134 3.11 -0.76 10.39
N GLY A 135 2.80 -1.97 10.85
CA GLY A 135 1.94 -2.20 12.01
C GLY A 135 2.74 -2.70 13.19
N THR A 136 2.36 -2.29 14.39
CA THR A 136 2.99 -2.66 15.66
C THR A 136 1.92 -3.09 16.67
N VAL A 137 2.13 -4.22 17.34
CA VAL A 137 1.27 -4.71 18.43
C VAL A 137 2.15 -5.10 19.62
N GLY A 138 2.03 -4.37 20.73
CA GLY A 138 2.98 -4.47 21.84
C GLY A 138 4.39 -4.09 21.38
N ASN A 139 5.37 -4.97 21.64
CA ASN A 139 6.77 -4.78 21.22
C ASN A 139 7.10 -5.51 19.90
N ILE A 140 6.09 -5.91 19.13
CA ILE A 140 6.26 -6.68 17.89
C ILE A 140 5.92 -5.78 16.70
N THR A 141 6.90 -5.64 15.81
CA THR A 141 6.78 -4.90 14.55
C THR A 141 7.30 -5.77 13.41
N PRO A 142 6.44 -6.49 12.68
CA PRO A 142 6.85 -7.26 11.51
C PRO A 142 7.28 -6.34 10.35
N PRO A 143 7.86 -6.91 9.27
CA PRO A 143 8.10 -6.17 8.03
C PRO A 143 6.81 -5.50 7.54
N GLY A 144 6.95 -4.25 7.11
CA GLY A 144 5.83 -3.45 6.59
C GLY A 144 5.31 -3.98 5.25
N LEU A 145 4.09 -3.56 4.92
CA LEU A 145 3.49 -3.74 3.60
C LEU A 145 3.94 -2.60 2.69
N ARG A 146 4.07 -2.89 1.39
CA ARG A 146 4.33 -1.89 0.35
C ARG A 146 3.37 -2.09 -0.82
N ARG A 147 2.76 -1.01 -1.30
CA ARG A 147 1.90 -1.01 -2.49
C ARG A 147 2.17 0.23 -3.34
N LEU A 148 2.21 0.06 -4.66
CA LEU A 148 2.29 1.20 -5.59
C LEU A 148 0.89 1.82 -5.70
N ALA A 149 0.77 3.10 -5.40
CA ALA A 149 -0.39 3.88 -5.78
C ALA A 149 -0.19 4.36 -7.21
N ILE A 150 -1.20 4.15 -8.05
CA ILE A 150 -1.28 4.68 -9.41
C ILE A 150 -2.65 5.33 -9.51
N ALA A 151 -2.69 6.60 -9.87
CA ALA A 151 -3.92 7.26 -10.27
C ALA A 151 -3.81 7.72 -11.73
N GLY A 152 -4.90 8.17 -12.31
CA GLY A 152 -4.80 8.88 -13.58
C GLY A 152 -6.15 9.34 -14.08
N ARG A 153 -6.15 10.52 -14.69
CA ARG A 153 -7.35 11.18 -15.20
C ARG A 153 -7.61 10.83 -16.66
N PHE A 154 -6.70 10.08 -17.28
CA PHE A 154 -6.69 9.82 -18.71
C PHE A 154 -6.60 8.32 -18.95
N TYR A 155 -7.60 7.75 -19.61
CA TYR A 155 -7.65 6.32 -19.90
C TYR A 155 -7.73 6.08 -21.39
N ASN A 156 -6.74 5.38 -21.93
CA ASN A 156 -6.80 4.85 -23.29
C ASN A 156 -7.60 3.55 -23.28
N VAL A 157 -8.78 3.61 -23.90
CA VAL A 157 -9.75 2.50 -23.95
C VAL A 157 -9.18 1.33 -24.75
N ASN A 158 -8.54 1.62 -25.88
CA ASN A 158 -8.02 0.61 -26.80
C ASN A 158 -6.82 -0.14 -26.21
N GLN A 159 -5.98 0.56 -25.44
CA GLN A 159 -4.79 -0.02 -24.81
C GLN A 159 -5.04 -0.48 -23.37
N THR A 160 -6.21 -0.21 -22.80
CA THR A 160 -6.58 -0.47 -21.39
C THR A 160 -5.56 0.12 -20.39
N ARG A 161 -5.10 1.35 -20.66
CA ARG A 161 -4.01 1.97 -19.91
C ARG A 161 -4.39 3.36 -19.39
N VAL A 162 -3.99 3.64 -18.15
CA VAL A 162 -4.25 4.90 -17.44
C VAL A 162 -2.98 5.77 -17.43
N TYR A 163 -3.15 7.08 -17.52
CA TYR A 163 -2.08 8.07 -17.59
C TYR A 163 -2.33 9.25 -16.62
N PRO A 164 -1.25 9.86 -16.10
CA PRO A 164 -1.29 11.02 -15.22
C PRO A 164 -1.84 12.28 -15.88
N ASP A 165 -1.38 12.53 -17.10
CA ASP A 165 -1.52 13.77 -17.85
C ASP A 165 -1.92 13.47 -19.30
N LEU A 166 -2.52 14.47 -19.96
CA LEU A 166 -3.05 14.34 -21.30
C LEU A 166 -1.94 14.08 -22.31
N SER A 167 -0.82 14.77 -22.13
CA SER A 167 0.35 14.69 -23.00
C SER A 167 0.92 13.26 -23.06
N SER A 168 1.13 12.62 -21.91
CA SER A 168 1.59 11.23 -21.79
C SER A 168 0.61 10.23 -22.42
N ALA A 169 -0.69 10.48 -22.28
CA ALA A 169 -1.74 9.68 -22.89
C ALA A 169 -1.68 9.77 -24.42
N ILE A 170 -1.54 10.98 -24.98
CA ILE A 170 -1.42 11.23 -26.42
C ILE A 170 -0.13 10.63 -26.98
N ASP A 171 1.00 10.83 -26.31
CA ASP A 171 2.30 10.34 -26.77
C ASP A 171 2.32 8.82 -26.87
N SER A 172 1.71 8.14 -25.90
CA SER A 172 1.63 6.68 -25.85
C SER A 172 0.52 6.07 -26.72
N ALA A 173 -0.48 6.87 -27.12
CA ALA A 173 -1.59 6.38 -27.93
C ALA A 173 -1.15 6.00 -29.36
N ASN A 174 -1.78 4.96 -29.90
CA ASN A 174 -1.69 4.62 -31.30
C ASN A 174 -2.67 5.50 -32.11
N PRO A 175 -2.40 5.76 -33.40
CA PRO A 175 -3.37 6.42 -34.26
C PRO A 175 -4.71 5.66 -34.29
N GLY A 176 -5.80 6.35 -33.99
CA GLY A 176 -7.16 5.82 -33.94
C GLY A 176 -7.65 5.46 -32.53
N ASP A 177 -6.81 5.57 -31.50
CA ASP A 177 -7.19 5.27 -30.12
C ASP A 177 -8.21 6.28 -29.55
N VAL A 178 -9.00 5.81 -28.57
CA VAL A 178 -9.96 6.58 -27.79
C VAL A 178 -9.40 6.84 -26.40
N LEU A 179 -9.29 8.12 -26.03
CA LEU A 179 -8.89 8.61 -24.72
C LEU A 179 -10.10 9.14 -23.97
N ARG A 180 -10.41 8.55 -22.82
CA ARG A 180 -11.40 9.06 -21.85
C ARG A 180 -10.70 9.93 -20.83
N ILE A 181 -11.31 11.06 -20.51
CA ILE A 181 -10.71 12.05 -19.63
C ILE A 181 -11.71 12.44 -18.54
N ALA A 182 -11.27 12.32 -17.29
CA ALA A 182 -12.05 12.72 -16.13
C ALA A 182 -12.28 14.24 -16.09
N GLY A 183 -13.38 14.65 -15.46
CA GLY A 183 -13.71 16.05 -15.19
C GLY A 183 -12.61 16.81 -14.44
N GLY A 184 -12.67 18.15 -14.52
CA GLY A 184 -11.82 19.12 -13.82
C GLY A 184 -10.89 19.91 -14.74
N ASP A 185 -10.11 20.81 -14.15
CA ASP A 185 -9.19 21.68 -14.88
C ASP A 185 -7.92 20.91 -15.27
N LEU A 186 -7.49 21.07 -16.52
CA LEU A 186 -6.37 20.40 -17.17
C LEU A 186 -5.39 21.49 -17.61
N VAL A 187 -4.44 21.83 -16.74
CA VAL A 187 -3.46 22.90 -16.99
C VAL A 187 -2.28 22.35 -17.80
N GLU A 188 -2.42 22.31 -19.12
CA GLU A 188 -1.45 21.73 -20.06
C GLU A 188 -1.41 22.50 -21.38
N ASN A 189 -0.26 22.55 -22.05
CA ASN A 189 -0.17 22.93 -23.46
C ASN A 189 -0.10 21.64 -24.29
N VAL A 190 -1.16 21.30 -25.04
CA VAL A 190 -1.35 19.98 -25.66
C VAL A 190 -0.97 19.99 -27.13
N VAL A 191 -0.14 19.05 -27.57
CA VAL A 191 0.17 18.80 -28.98
C VAL A 191 -0.40 17.46 -29.42
N ILE A 192 -1.17 17.45 -30.51
CA ILE A 192 -1.69 16.22 -31.10
C ILE A 192 -1.18 16.08 -32.53
N ASN A 193 -0.48 14.98 -32.81
CA ASN A 193 0.18 14.72 -34.10
C ASN A 193 -0.30 13.43 -34.80
N LYS A 194 -1.35 12.80 -34.27
CA LYS A 194 -1.89 11.52 -34.73
C LYS A 194 -3.41 11.51 -34.55
N SER A 195 -4.12 10.72 -35.36
CA SER A 195 -5.58 10.60 -35.25
C SER A 195 -5.97 10.06 -33.89
N LEU A 196 -6.89 10.71 -33.18
CA LEU A 196 -7.37 10.29 -31.85
C LEU A 196 -8.83 10.69 -31.66
N THR A 197 -9.53 9.95 -30.81
CA THR A 197 -10.81 10.39 -30.22
C THR A 197 -10.57 10.72 -28.77
N ILE A 198 -10.86 11.96 -28.37
CA ILE A 198 -10.67 12.46 -27.02
C ILE A 198 -12.05 12.83 -26.45
N GLU A 199 -12.47 12.07 -25.45
CA GLU A 199 -13.75 12.20 -24.79
C GLU A 199 -13.55 12.79 -23.40
N LEU A 200 -13.82 14.09 -23.28
CA LEU A 200 -13.88 14.81 -22.02
C LEU A 200 -15.22 14.54 -21.33
N GLY A 201 -15.29 14.81 -20.02
CA GLY A 201 -16.55 14.75 -19.28
C GLY A 201 -16.84 13.43 -18.56
N TYR A 202 -15.81 12.66 -18.17
CA TYR A 202 -16.00 11.43 -17.39
C TYR A 202 -15.94 11.65 -15.88
N ASP A 203 -16.56 10.76 -15.12
CA ASP A 203 -16.24 10.56 -13.71
C ASP A 203 -14.77 10.13 -13.51
N PHE A 204 -14.27 10.21 -12.28
CA PHE A 204 -12.89 9.82 -11.97
C PHE A 204 -12.63 8.32 -12.14
N ASP A 205 -13.68 7.50 -12.15
CA ASP A 205 -13.58 6.07 -12.44
C ASP A 205 -13.53 5.78 -13.95
N LEU A 206 -13.74 6.80 -14.80
CA LEU A 206 -13.67 6.75 -16.28
C LEU A 206 -14.70 5.78 -16.91
N ILE A 207 -15.83 5.61 -16.21
CA ILE A 207 -16.94 4.71 -16.58
C ILE A 207 -18.14 5.53 -17.07
N HIS A 208 -18.54 6.56 -16.32
CA HIS A 208 -19.74 7.34 -16.61
C HIS A 208 -19.36 8.66 -17.27
N ARG A 209 -19.93 8.93 -18.45
CA ARG A 209 -19.73 10.18 -19.16
C ARG A 209 -20.95 11.08 -19.01
N ASP A 210 -20.74 12.23 -18.38
CA ASP A 210 -21.71 13.31 -18.28
C ASP A 210 -20.96 14.65 -18.31
N PRO A 211 -20.80 15.27 -19.49
CA PRO A 211 -20.09 16.54 -19.64
C PRO A 211 -20.72 17.72 -18.89
N GLU A 212 -21.99 17.64 -18.49
CA GLU A 212 -22.65 18.71 -17.74
C GLU A 212 -22.31 18.63 -16.25
N VAL A 213 -22.15 17.41 -15.73
CA VAL A 213 -21.78 17.12 -14.34
C VAL A 213 -20.26 17.16 -14.16
N TYR A 214 -19.51 16.44 -15.00
CA TYR A 214 -18.06 16.28 -14.89
C TYR A 214 -17.31 17.21 -15.83
N LYS A 215 -17.54 18.52 -15.72
CA LYS A 215 -16.95 19.51 -16.64
C LYS A 215 -15.43 19.41 -16.70
N SER A 216 -14.87 19.24 -17.90
CA SER A 216 -13.43 19.33 -18.13
C SER A 216 -13.08 20.63 -18.85
N ILE A 217 -12.04 21.31 -18.39
CA ILE A 217 -11.54 22.55 -19.00
C ILE A 217 -10.04 22.38 -19.27
N ILE A 218 -9.60 22.52 -20.51
CA ILE A 218 -8.18 22.54 -20.87
C ILE A 218 -7.72 23.99 -20.84
N ILE A 219 -6.78 24.30 -19.95
CA ILE A 219 -6.25 25.63 -19.68
C ILE A 219 -4.76 25.63 -20.06
N PRO A 220 -4.24 26.66 -20.75
CA PRO A 220 -2.85 26.68 -21.15
C PRO A 220 -1.94 26.77 -19.92
N GLN A 221 -0.95 25.89 -19.82
CA GLN A 221 0.09 25.99 -18.79
C GLN A 221 0.95 27.26 -18.98
N ASN A 222 1.17 27.68 -20.22
CA ASN A 222 1.77 28.95 -20.59
C ASN A 222 0.81 29.71 -21.53
N SER A 223 0.28 30.84 -21.06
CA SER A 223 -0.64 31.70 -21.81
C SER A 223 -0.02 32.34 -23.07
N SER A 224 1.30 32.29 -23.22
CA SER A 224 2.01 32.75 -24.42
C SER A 224 2.11 31.67 -25.51
N ASN A 225 1.62 30.46 -25.23
CA ASN A 225 1.66 29.31 -26.14
C ASN A 225 0.24 28.81 -26.44
N TYR A 226 0.09 27.95 -27.44
CA TYR A 226 -1.19 27.31 -27.75
C TYR A 226 -1.67 26.45 -26.59
N THR A 227 -2.97 26.47 -26.30
CA THR A 227 -3.60 25.50 -25.39
C THR A 227 -3.68 24.13 -26.05
N LEU A 228 -4.11 24.10 -27.32
CA LEU A 228 -4.21 22.89 -28.12
C LEU A 228 -3.66 23.14 -29.52
N TYR A 229 -2.69 22.34 -29.96
CA TYR A 229 -2.09 22.40 -31.29
C TYR A 229 -2.16 21.06 -32.00
N ILE A 230 -2.96 21.03 -33.07
CA ILE A 230 -3.13 19.85 -33.91
C ILE A 230 -2.21 19.97 -35.12
N THR A 231 -1.21 19.09 -35.17
CA THR A 231 -0.18 19.07 -36.21
C THR A 231 -0.40 17.99 -37.26
N GLY A 232 -1.29 17.03 -37.00
CA GLY A 232 -1.63 15.98 -37.95
C GLY A 232 -2.67 14.98 -37.43
N GLY A 233 -3.32 14.31 -38.37
CA GLY A 233 -4.36 13.31 -38.09
C GLY A 233 -5.77 13.88 -37.99
N ASN A 234 -6.75 12.98 -37.88
CA ASN A 234 -8.15 13.32 -37.66
C ASN A 234 -8.44 13.28 -36.15
N ILE A 235 -8.77 14.42 -35.56
CA ILE A 235 -9.06 14.53 -34.13
C ILE A 235 -10.55 14.72 -33.92
N THR A 236 -11.12 13.88 -33.07
CA THR A 236 -12.45 14.12 -32.48
C THR A 236 -12.24 14.53 -31.04
N LEU A 237 -12.69 15.72 -30.66
CA LEU A 237 -12.64 16.23 -29.28
C LEU A 237 -14.05 16.63 -28.87
N GLY A 238 -14.52 16.16 -27.71
CA GLY A 238 -15.86 16.55 -27.24
C GLY A 238 -16.10 16.33 -25.75
N GLY A 239 -17.02 17.13 -25.19
CA GLY A 239 -17.45 17.03 -23.79
C GLY A 239 -16.72 17.94 -22.80
N GLY A 240 -16.09 19.02 -23.27
CA GLY A 240 -15.42 19.99 -22.41
C GLY A 240 -15.11 21.29 -23.13
N VAL A 241 -14.38 22.16 -22.44
CA VAL A 241 -13.99 23.49 -22.91
C VAL A 241 -12.47 23.54 -23.11
N VAL A 242 -12.01 24.26 -24.12
CA VAL A 242 -10.59 24.61 -24.31
C VAL A 242 -10.50 26.13 -24.24
N GLU A 243 -9.71 26.64 -23.30
CA GLU A 243 -9.49 28.07 -23.08
C GLU A 243 -8.24 28.60 -23.78
#